data_AF-A0A388SI55-F1
#
_entry.id   AF-A0A388SI55-F1
#
_cell.length_a   1.000
_cell.length_b   1.000
_cell.length_c   1.000
_cell.angle_alpha   90.00
_cell.angle_beta   90.00
_cell.angle_gamma   90.00
#
_symmetry.space_group_name_H-M   'P 1'
#
loop_
_entity.id
_entity.type
_entity.pdbx_description
1 polymer ?
#
loop_
_entity_poly.entity_id
_entity_poly.type
_entity_poly.pdbx_seq_one_letter_code
_entity_poly.pdbx_strand_id
1 'polypeptide(L)'
;MARMRGLRVAAVCAALCAALWNFGAAGPAAWAAGSTLGQDADVVEGFIRTGVELADAYAAGPVCGRLDDDMKRVRGTRAASDAAMKRLLLVENDPRQEMLRGAFRRANESAARLAAAIDGAGAVCRQGGDARIDATGYRLRLENEALFLAENGRTLCRILTAEVPGLVWPDCDRP
;
A
#
# COMPACT_ATOMS: atom_id res chain seq x y z
N MET A 1 -25.83 37.44 64.78
CA MET A 1 -27.23 37.83 64.49
C MET A 1 -27.54 37.45 63.05
N ALA A 2 -28.57 36.64 62.86
CA ALA A 2 -29.04 36.17 61.57
C ALA A 2 -29.70 37.29 60.74
N ARG A 3 -29.56 37.24 59.41
CA ARG A 3 -30.71 37.42 58.52
C ARG A 3 -30.42 36.98 57.08
N MET A 4 -31.28 36.08 56.63
CA MET A 4 -31.52 35.63 55.26
C MET A 4 -31.77 36.78 54.29
N ARG A 5 -31.18 36.68 53.08
CA ARG A 5 -31.76 37.03 51.75
C ARG A 5 -30.98 36.16 50.75
N GLY A 6 -31.53 35.17 50.06
CA GLY A 6 -32.88 35.05 49.55
C GLY A 6 -32.89 35.49 48.09
N LEU A 7 -32.66 34.51 47.19
CA LEU A 7 -33.04 34.46 45.78
C LEU A 7 -32.50 35.53 44.82
N ARG A 8 -32.20 35.06 43.59
CA ARG A 8 -31.60 35.78 42.45
C ARG A 8 -30.09 35.85 42.65
N VAL A 9 -29.30 34.87 42.20
CA VAL A 9 -28.90 34.73 40.79
C VAL A 9 -28.62 33.24 40.48
N ALA A 10 -29.67 32.41 40.50
CA ALA A 10 -29.61 31.07 39.87
C ALA A 10 -29.79 31.13 38.34
N ALA A 11 -29.78 32.33 37.75
CA ALA A 11 -30.04 32.57 36.33
C ALA A 11 -28.81 33.05 35.54
N VAL A 12 -27.61 33.03 36.13
CA VAL A 12 -26.36 33.34 35.41
C VAL A 12 -25.49 32.09 35.19
N CYS A 13 -25.67 31.02 35.96
CA CYS A 13 -24.98 29.74 35.69
C CYS A 13 -25.49 28.99 34.45
N ALA A 14 -26.70 29.28 33.97
CA ALA A 14 -27.25 28.60 32.77
C ALA A 14 -26.80 29.24 31.45
N ALA A 15 -26.36 30.51 31.46
CA ALA A 15 -25.93 31.21 30.24
C ALA A 15 -24.42 31.06 29.96
N LEU A 16 -23.61 30.71 30.97
CA LEU A 16 -22.17 30.46 30.81
C LEU A 16 -21.84 29.01 30.44
N CYS A 17 -22.72 28.04 30.73
CA CYS A 17 -22.57 26.67 30.21
C CYS A 17 -22.98 26.52 28.73
N ALA A 18 -23.70 27.49 28.15
CA ALA A 18 -24.10 27.46 26.75
C ALA A 18 -23.05 28.04 25.78
N ALA A 19 -22.04 28.75 26.30
CA ALA A 19 -20.95 29.32 25.48
C ALA A 19 -19.74 28.37 25.33
N LEU A 20 -19.70 27.26 26.07
CA LEU A 20 -18.69 26.19 25.92
C LEU A 20 -19.11 25.10 24.92
N TRP A 21 -20.31 25.20 24.34
CA TRP A 21 -20.83 24.29 23.30
C TRP A 21 -20.62 24.78 21.86
N ASN A 22 -19.86 25.86 21.66
CA ASN A 22 -19.55 26.38 20.33
C ASN A 22 -18.11 26.18 19.85
N PHE A 23 -17.30 25.42 20.59
CA PHE A 23 -16.17 24.72 19.97
C PHE A 23 -16.70 23.40 19.40
N GLY A 24 -17.44 23.54 18.28
CA GLY A 24 -17.68 22.44 17.38
C GLY A 24 -16.32 21.86 16.99
N ALA A 25 -15.99 20.73 17.60
CA ALA A 25 -14.89 19.88 17.22
C ALA A 25 -15.17 19.32 15.81
N ALA A 26 -14.97 20.15 14.79
CA ALA A 26 -14.73 19.69 13.44
C ALA A 26 -13.30 19.11 13.40
N GLY A 27 -13.16 17.88 13.88
CA GLY A 27 -11.90 17.15 13.87
C GLY A 27 -11.92 16.02 14.89
N PRO A 28 -12.33 14.81 14.48
CA PRO A 28 -11.30 13.78 14.26
C PRO A 28 -11.57 12.87 13.04
N ALA A 29 -12.29 13.33 12.01
CA ALA A 29 -12.47 12.52 10.79
C ALA A 29 -11.21 12.52 9.89
N ALA A 30 -10.41 13.59 9.91
CA ALA A 30 -9.20 13.69 9.09
C ALA A 30 -8.06 12.75 9.54
N TRP A 31 -7.97 12.45 10.85
CA TRP A 31 -6.92 11.58 11.38
C TRP A 31 -7.19 10.09 11.17
N ALA A 32 -8.46 9.68 11.10
CA ALA A 32 -8.84 8.30 10.77
C ALA A 32 -8.78 8.01 9.27
N ALA A 33 -9.10 9.01 8.41
CA ALA A 33 -8.86 8.89 6.98
C ALA A 33 -7.35 8.88 6.65
N GLY A 34 -6.55 9.67 7.37
CA GLY A 34 -5.09 9.70 7.23
C GLY A 34 -4.39 8.38 7.58
N SER A 35 -4.93 7.55 8.47
CA SER A 35 -4.28 6.31 8.90
C SER A 35 -4.46 5.16 7.90
N THR A 36 -5.63 5.02 7.27
CA THR A 36 -5.86 4.01 6.22
C THR A 36 -5.27 4.40 4.87
N LEU A 37 -5.24 5.69 4.56
CA LEU A 37 -4.73 6.19 3.28
C LEU A 37 -3.19 6.20 3.25
N GLY A 38 -2.52 6.51 4.37
CA GLY A 38 -1.08 6.32 4.51
C GLY A 38 -0.69 4.84 4.39
N GLN A 39 -1.48 3.93 4.97
CA GLN A 39 -1.30 2.48 4.78
C GLN A 39 -1.43 2.06 3.31
N ASP A 40 -2.29 2.70 2.52
CA ASP A 40 -2.42 2.40 1.09
C ASP A 40 -1.21 2.88 0.27
N ALA A 41 -0.58 3.98 0.69
CA ALA A 41 0.65 4.48 0.09
C ALA A 41 1.83 3.52 0.35
N ASP A 42 1.97 3.00 1.57
CA ASP A 42 2.97 1.99 1.94
C ASP A 42 2.82 0.68 1.12
N VAL A 43 1.58 0.32 0.75
CA VAL A 43 1.31 -0.85 -0.10
C VAL A 43 1.85 -0.65 -1.51
N VAL A 44 1.77 0.57 -2.05
CA VAL A 44 2.29 0.90 -3.38
C VAL A 44 3.83 0.90 -3.37
N GLU A 45 4.44 1.47 -2.34
CA GLU A 45 5.88 1.36 -2.10
C GLU A 45 6.30 -0.12 -2.00
N GLY A 46 5.48 -0.95 -1.37
CA GLY A 46 5.68 -2.40 -1.28
C GLY A 46 5.93 -3.11 -2.61
N PHE A 47 5.31 -2.68 -3.72
CA PHE A 47 5.63 -3.21 -5.06
C PHE A 47 7.02 -2.85 -5.52
N ILE A 48 7.37 -1.56 -5.39
CA ILE A 48 8.63 -1.01 -5.85
C ILE A 48 9.77 -1.66 -5.08
N ARG A 49 9.68 -1.63 -3.74
CA ARG A 49 10.66 -2.23 -2.85
C ARG A 49 10.80 -3.73 -3.08
N THR A 50 9.69 -4.49 -3.11
CA THR A 50 9.74 -5.95 -3.33
C THR A 50 10.36 -6.28 -4.69
N GLY A 51 9.99 -5.57 -5.75
CA GLY A 51 10.53 -5.81 -7.09
C GLY A 51 12.03 -5.52 -7.19
N VAL A 52 12.48 -4.39 -6.64
CA VAL A 52 13.91 -4.00 -6.62
C VAL A 52 14.73 -4.99 -5.79
N GLU A 53 14.31 -5.26 -4.54
CA GLU A 53 15.02 -6.18 -3.65
C GLU A 53 15.12 -7.60 -4.23
N LEU A 54 14.08 -8.07 -4.91
CA LEU A 54 14.10 -9.38 -5.57
C LEU A 54 14.99 -9.36 -6.82
N ALA A 55 14.94 -8.32 -7.63
CA ALA A 55 15.80 -8.20 -8.81
C ALA A 55 17.28 -8.22 -8.42
N ASP A 56 17.67 -7.42 -7.43
CA ASP A 56 19.04 -7.38 -6.90
C ASP A 56 19.45 -8.73 -6.33
N ALA A 57 18.56 -9.38 -5.58
CA ALA A 57 18.81 -10.73 -5.07
C ALA A 57 18.98 -11.74 -6.22
N TYR A 58 18.17 -11.68 -7.29
CA TYR A 58 18.27 -12.62 -8.42
C TYR A 58 19.58 -12.40 -9.17
N ALA A 59 20.02 -11.15 -9.33
CA ALA A 59 21.32 -10.81 -9.93
C ALA A 59 22.50 -11.34 -9.10
N ALA A 60 22.42 -11.29 -7.76
CA ALA A 60 23.48 -11.74 -6.87
C ALA A 60 23.62 -13.29 -6.78
N GLY A 61 22.52 -14.03 -6.97
CA GLY A 61 22.45 -15.48 -6.69
C GLY A 61 22.72 -15.83 -5.22
N PRO A 62 22.77 -17.12 -4.83
CA PRO A 62 21.94 -18.24 -5.29
C PRO A 62 20.45 -18.01 -5.01
N VAL A 63 19.58 -18.75 -5.70
CA VAL A 63 18.14 -18.51 -5.76
C VAL A 63 17.32 -19.65 -5.15
N CYS A 64 17.72 -20.92 -5.34
CA CYS A 64 16.86 -22.06 -4.99
C CYS A 64 16.47 -22.10 -3.51
N GLY A 65 17.37 -21.71 -2.60
CA GLY A 65 17.13 -21.75 -1.15
C GLY A 65 16.16 -20.69 -0.62
N ARG A 66 15.73 -19.73 -1.44
CA ARG A 66 14.89 -18.59 -1.02
C ARG A 66 13.57 -18.47 -1.76
N LEU A 67 13.30 -19.35 -2.72
CA LEU A 67 12.10 -19.27 -3.57
C LEU A 67 10.79 -19.26 -2.77
N ASP A 68 10.72 -20.00 -1.66
CA ASP A 68 9.51 -20.04 -0.83
C ASP A 68 9.25 -18.70 -0.12
N ASP A 69 10.32 -18.05 0.37
CA ASP A 69 10.23 -16.73 1.00
C ASP A 69 9.95 -15.64 -0.03
N ASP A 70 10.59 -15.70 -1.20
CA ASP A 70 10.34 -14.80 -2.32
C ASP A 70 8.88 -14.91 -2.79
N MET A 71 8.35 -16.14 -2.93
CA MET A 71 6.94 -16.39 -3.24
C MET A 71 6.01 -15.77 -2.20
N LYS A 72 6.33 -15.94 -0.90
CA LYS A 72 5.53 -15.38 0.20
C LYS A 72 5.50 -13.85 0.14
N ARG A 73 6.64 -13.20 -0.14
CA ARG A 73 6.74 -11.74 -0.31
C ARG A 73 5.87 -11.27 -1.46
N VAL A 74 5.98 -11.89 -2.64
CA VAL A 74 5.19 -11.51 -3.84
C VAL A 74 3.69 -11.68 -3.59
N ARG A 75 3.27 -12.79 -2.97
CA ARG A 75 1.85 -13.03 -2.61
C ARG A 75 1.36 -12.01 -1.58
N GLY A 76 2.19 -11.67 -0.60
CA GLY A 76 1.90 -10.65 0.40
C GLY A 76 1.64 -9.28 -0.23
N THR A 77 2.55 -8.84 -1.11
CA THR A 77 2.43 -7.57 -1.85
C THR A 77 1.15 -7.52 -2.67
N ARG A 78 0.82 -8.60 -3.39
CA ARG A 78 -0.43 -8.68 -4.17
C ARG A 78 -1.67 -8.62 -3.27
N ALA A 79 -1.70 -9.36 -2.18
CA ALA A 79 -2.85 -9.36 -1.27
C ALA A 79 -3.08 -7.99 -0.63
N ALA A 80 -2.00 -7.29 -0.27
CA ALA A 80 -2.06 -5.94 0.27
C ALA A 80 -2.58 -4.94 -0.78
N SER A 81 -2.12 -5.06 -2.03
CA SER A 81 -2.60 -4.28 -3.17
C SER A 81 -4.09 -4.43 -3.43
N ASP A 82 -4.59 -5.67 -3.46
CA ASP A 82 -6.02 -5.95 -3.65
C ASP A 82 -6.86 -5.33 -2.52
N ALA A 83 -6.34 -5.29 -1.30
CA ALA A 83 -7.00 -4.63 -0.18
C ALA A 83 -6.99 -3.10 -0.31
N ALA A 84 -5.86 -2.50 -0.71
CA ALA A 84 -5.73 -1.06 -0.94
C ALA A 84 -6.63 -0.59 -2.08
N MET A 85 -6.65 -1.32 -3.20
CA MET A 85 -7.55 -1.06 -4.32
C MET A 85 -9.01 -0.97 -3.86
N LYS A 86 -9.48 -1.94 -3.06
CA LYS A 86 -10.85 -1.93 -2.54
C LYS A 86 -11.14 -0.70 -1.68
N ARG A 87 -10.20 -0.28 -0.84
CA ARG A 87 -10.36 0.91 0.02
C ARG A 87 -10.39 2.20 -0.79
N LEU A 88 -9.43 2.39 -1.69
CA LEU A 88 -9.30 3.61 -2.51
C LEU A 88 -10.46 3.77 -3.50
N LEU A 89 -11.02 2.67 -4.01
CA LEU A 89 -12.13 2.70 -4.98
C LEU A 89 -13.52 2.69 -4.33
N LEU A 90 -13.64 2.68 -3.01
CA LEU A 90 -14.93 2.85 -2.33
C LEU A 90 -15.35 4.33 -2.24
N VAL A 91 -14.47 5.27 -2.58
CA VAL A 91 -14.61 6.68 -2.19
C VAL A 91 -15.48 7.52 -3.13
N GLU A 92 -15.63 7.23 -4.43
CA GLU A 92 -16.46 8.10 -5.30
C GLU A 92 -16.82 7.51 -6.67
N ASN A 93 -18.05 7.71 -7.16
CA ASN A 93 -18.52 7.25 -8.48
C ASN A 93 -17.94 8.13 -9.61
N ASP A 94 -16.61 8.18 -9.72
CA ASP A 94 -15.82 9.04 -10.61
C ASP A 94 -15.29 8.23 -11.81
N PRO A 95 -15.33 8.76 -13.05
CA PRO A 95 -14.70 8.13 -14.22
C PRO A 95 -13.21 7.76 -14.04
N ARG A 96 -12.48 8.42 -13.13
CA ARG A 96 -11.10 8.07 -12.74
C ARG A 96 -10.98 6.68 -12.10
N GLN A 97 -12.07 6.13 -11.55
CA GLN A 97 -12.05 4.80 -10.97
C GLN A 97 -11.66 3.70 -11.95
N GLU A 98 -12.10 3.76 -13.20
CA GLU A 98 -11.79 2.71 -14.16
C GLU A 98 -10.30 2.71 -14.55
N MET A 99 -9.71 3.91 -14.66
CA MET A 99 -8.27 4.07 -14.84
C MET A 99 -7.49 3.53 -13.64
N LEU A 100 -7.90 3.88 -12.42
CA LEU A 100 -7.27 3.38 -11.18
C LEU A 100 -7.39 1.86 -11.05
N ARG A 101 -8.56 1.28 -11.34
CA ARG A 101 -8.75 -0.19 -11.43
C ARG A 101 -7.81 -0.80 -12.44
N GLY A 102 -7.68 -0.19 -13.62
CA GLY A 102 -6.76 -0.63 -14.65
C GLY A 102 -5.30 -0.60 -14.20
N ALA A 103 -4.90 0.42 -13.44
CA ALA A 103 -3.55 0.54 -12.88
C ALA A 103 -3.27 -0.54 -11.83
N PHE A 104 -4.16 -0.72 -10.86
CA PHE A 104 -4.04 -1.80 -9.87
C PHE A 104 -4.04 -3.17 -10.51
N ARG A 105 -4.90 -3.42 -11.51
CA ARG A 105 -4.93 -4.67 -12.25
C ARG A 105 -3.58 -4.97 -12.90
N ARG A 106 -2.97 -4.01 -13.60
CA ARG A 106 -1.64 -4.20 -14.22
C ARG A 106 -0.56 -4.50 -13.18
N ALA A 107 -0.55 -3.80 -12.05
CA ALA A 107 0.37 -4.09 -10.95
C ALA A 107 0.17 -5.51 -10.40
N ASN A 108 -1.07 -5.93 -10.15
CA ASN A 108 -1.37 -7.28 -9.66
C ASN A 108 -1.07 -8.38 -10.68
N GLU A 109 -1.25 -8.11 -11.98
CA GLU A 109 -0.84 -9.00 -13.06
C GLU A 109 0.69 -9.19 -13.09
N SER A 110 1.47 -8.12 -12.86
CA SER A 110 2.93 -8.23 -12.77
C SER A 110 3.37 -9.11 -11.58
N ALA A 111 2.72 -8.98 -10.42
CA ALA A 111 2.96 -9.89 -9.28
C ALA A 111 2.58 -11.35 -9.61
N ALA A 112 1.49 -11.56 -10.34
CA ALA A 112 1.08 -12.89 -10.77
C ALA A 112 2.11 -13.54 -11.70
N ARG A 113 2.67 -12.77 -12.63
CA ARG A 113 3.73 -13.23 -13.55
C ARG A 113 5.00 -13.61 -12.80
N LEU A 114 5.44 -12.78 -11.86
CA LEU A 114 6.60 -13.08 -11.03
C LEU A 114 6.37 -14.33 -10.18
N ALA A 115 5.20 -14.48 -9.56
CA ALA A 115 4.85 -15.71 -8.82
C ALA A 115 4.92 -16.96 -9.72
N ALA A 116 4.37 -16.90 -10.93
CA ALA A 116 4.47 -18.02 -11.88
C ALA A 116 5.92 -18.32 -12.29
N ALA A 117 6.76 -17.29 -12.42
CA ALA A 117 8.20 -17.48 -12.67
C ALA A 117 8.89 -18.14 -11.47
N ILE A 118 8.58 -17.74 -10.23
CA ILE A 118 9.11 -18.36 -9.01
C ILE A 118 8.69 -19.84 -8.91
N ASP A 119 7.42 -20.17 -9.21
CA ASP A 119 6.95 -21.57 -9.24
C ASP A 119 7.71 -22.40 -10.29
N GLY A 120 7.93 -21.84 -11.47
CA GLY A 120 8.72 -22.47 -12.52
C GLY A 120 10.20 -22.62 -12.16
N ALA A 121 10.79 -21.64 -11.47
CA ALA A 121 12.14 -21.74 -10.92
C ALA A 121 12.22 -22.87 -9.88
N GLY A 122 11.20 -23.03 -9.04
CA GLY A 122 11.12 -24.14 -8.08
C GLY A 122 11.14 -25.50 -8.77
N ALA A 123 10.48 -25.63 -9.93
CA ALA A 123 10.55 -26.84 -10.74
C ALA A 123 11.96 -27.09 -11.30
N VAL A 124 12.67 -26.05 -11.74
CA VAL A 124 14.06 -26.15 -12.23
C VAL A 124 15.03 -26.49 -11.10
N CYS A 125 14.88 -25.87 -9.93
CA CYS A 125 15.70 -26.15 -8.75
C CYS A 125 15.61 -27.62 -8.31
N ARG A 126 14.42 -28.23 -8.38
CA ARG A 126 14.26 -29.67 -8.08
C ARG A 126 14.97 -30.59 -9.09
N GLN A 127 15.32 -30.11 -10.28
CA GLN A 127 16.00 -30.90 -11.31
C GLN A 127 17.53 -30.81 -11.23
N GLY A 128 18.09 -29.76 -10.64
CA GLY A 128 19.55 -29.59 -10.61
C GLY A 128 20.07 -28.36 -9.86
N GLY A 129 19.27 -27.80 -8.95
CA GLY A 129 19.64 -26.65 -8.13
C GLY A 129 20.00 -25.39 -8.91
N ASP A 130 20.78 -24.51 -8.28
CA ASP A 130 21.17 -23.22 -8.85
C ASP A 130 22.01 -23.35 -10.13
N ALA A 131 22.81 -24.42 -10.25
CA ALA A 131 23.56 -24.70 -11.48
C ALA A 131 22.63 -24.86 -12.69
N ARG A 132 21.46 -25.49 -12.50
CA ARG A 132 20.47 -25.64 -13.56
C ARG A 132 19.73 -24.33 -13.86
N ILE A 133 19.45 -23.52 -12.84
CA ILE A 133 18.85 -22.19 -12.99
C ILE A 133 19.76 -21.30 -13.87
N ASP A 134 21.06 -21.31 -13.60
CA ASP A 134 22.04 -20.52 -14.35
C ASP A 134 22.21 -21.05 -15.78
N ALA A 135 22.33 -22.36 -15.95
CA ALA A 135 22.50 -22.99 -17.27
C ALA A 135 21.29 -22.80 -18.20
N THR A 136 20.10 -22.56 -17.65
CA THR A 136 18.87 -22.35 -18.42
C THR A 136 18.53 -20.87 -18.63
N GLY A 137 19.33 -19.94 -18.08
CA GLY A 137 19.03 -18.51 -18.10
C GLY A 137 17.80 -18.14 -17.26
N TYR A 138 17.32 -19.04 -16.41
CA TYR A 138 16.09 -18.83 -15.63
C TYR A 138 16.26 -17.71 -14.60
N ARG A 139 17.50 -17.51 -14.10
CA ARG A 139 17.82 -16.40 -13.20
C ARG A 139 17.51 -15.04 -13.81
N LEU A 140 17.90 -14.82 -15.07
CA LEU A 140 17.62 -13.59 -15.80
C LEU A 140 16.11 -13.39 -15.99
N ARG A 141 15.35 -14.47 -16.20
CA ARG A 141 13.89 -14.38 -16.26
C ARG A 141 13.29 -13.90 -14.93
N LEU A 142 13.75 -14.43 -13.81
CA LEU A 142 13.29 -14.00 -12.48
C LEU A 142 13.61 -12.52 -12.22
N GLU A 143 14.84 -12.11 -12.54
CA GLU A 143 15.29 -10.71 -12.46
C GLU A 143 14.39 -9.79 -13.29
N ASN A 144 14.14 -10.13 -14.56
CA ASN A 144 13.29 -9.33 -15.44
C ASN A 144 11.84 -9.21 -14.94
N GLU A 145 11.25 -10.30 -14.42
CA GLU A 145 9.89 -10.24 -13.87
C GLU A 145 9.84 -9.44 -12.55
N ALA A 146 10.92 -9.44 -11.77
CA ALA A 146 11.04 -8.62 -10.56
C ALA A 146 11.21 -7.13 -10.89
N LEU A 147 12.01 -6.79 -11.90
CA LEU A 147 12.10 -5.42 -12.43
C LEU A 147 10.75 -4.96 -12.97
N PHE A 148 10.05 -5.82 -13.70
CA PHE A 148 8.71 -5.51 -14.23
C PHE A 148 7.71 -5.25 -13.11
N LEU A 149 7.79 -6.00 -11.99
CA LEU A 149 6.99 -5.71 -10.78
C LEU A 149 7.26 -4.30 -10.25
N ALA A 150 8.54 -3.93 -10.10
CA ALA A 150 8.92 -2.61 -9.62
C ALA A 150 8.42 -1.50 -10.55
N GLU A 151 8.60 -1.63 -11.87
CA GLU A 151 8.15 -0.66 -12.87
C GLU A 151 6.63 -0.45 -12.86
N ASN A 152 5.86 -1.52 -12.73
CA ASN A 152 4.41 -1.41 -12.59
C ASN A 152 4.03 -0.75 -11.26
N GLY A 153 4.77 -1.00 -10.17
CA GLY A 153 4.64 -0.29 -8.90
C GLY A 153 4.89 1.21 -9.04
N ARG A 154 5.97 1.62 -9.72
CA ARG A 154 6.27 3.04 -9.99
C ARG A 154 5.18 3.70 -10.82
N THR A 155 4.69 2.99 -11.83
CA THR A 155 3.59 3.47 -12.68
C THR A 155 2.31 3.67 -11.87
N LEU A 156 1.96 2.71 -11.02
CA LEU A 156 0.81 2.82 -10.11
C LEU A 156 0.99 4.02 -9.16
N CYS A 157 2.16 4.19 -8.56
CA CYS A 157 2.49 5.32 -7.68
C CYS A 157 2.28 6.67 -8.37
N ARG A 158 2.81 6.85 -9.59
CA ARG A 158 2.65 8.12 -10.33
C ARG A 158 1.20 8.41 -10.68
N ILE A 159 0.44 7.40 -11.08
CA ILE A 159 -1.00 7.54 -11.36
C ILE A 159 -1.74 7.96 -10.09
N LEU A 160 -1.49 7.27 -8.97
CA LEU A 160 -2.14 7.58 -7.70
C LEU A 160 -1.78 8.99 -7.18
N THR A 161 -0.52 9.40 -7.36
CA THR A 161 -0.04 10.74 -7.01
C THR A 161 -0.75 11.83 -7.81
N ALA A 162 -0.97 11.62 -9.10
CA ALA A 162 -1.63 12.59 -9.96
C ALA A 162 -3.15 12.66 -9.71
N GLU A 163 -3.78 11.49 -9.49
CA GLU A 163 -5.24 11.36 -9.58
C GLU A 163 -5.94 11.37 -8.23
N VAL A 164 -5.19 11.19 -7.14
CA VAL A 164 -5.69 11.29 -5.77
C VAL A 164 -4.95 12.43 -5.04
N PRO A 165 -5.19 13.70 -5.45
CA PRO A 165 -4.58 14.86 -4.81
C PRO A 165 -5.15 15.04 -3.40
N GLY A 166 -4.26 15.28 -2.42
CA GLY A 166 -4.63 15.41 -1.00
C GLY A 166 -4.00 14.35 -0.10
N LEU A 167 -3.19 13.45 -0.66
CA LEU A 167 -2.42 12.43 0.05
C LEU A 167 -0.92 12.68 -0.01
N VAL A 168 -0.21 12.21 1.01
CA VAL A 168 1.24 12.12 1.00
C VAL A 168 1.61 10.78 0.38
N TRP A 169 2.19 10.83 -0.82
CA TRP A 169 2.66 9.66 -1.55
C TRP A 169 4.17 9.47 -1.35
N PRO A 170 4.69 8.23 -1.37
CA PRO A 170 6.12 7.97 -1.35
C PRO A 170 6.78 8.53 -2.61
N ASP A 171 8.09 8.73 -2.56
CA ASP A 171 8.89 9.04 -3.74
C ASP A 171 8.86 7.84 -4.70
N CYS A 172 8.08 7.95 -5.78
CA CYS A 172 7.86 6.84 -6.71
C CYS A 172 9.13 6.34 -7.41
N ASP A 173 10.24 7.09 -7.36
CA ASP A 173 11.50 6.70 -7.97
C ASP A 173 12.51 6.15 -6.95
N ARG A 174 12.21 6.19 -5.65
CA ARG A 174 13.00 5.55 -4.58
C ARG A 174 12.26 4.34 -3.98
N PRO A 175 12.96 3.22 -3.75
CA PRO A 175 12.44 2.12 -2.95
C PRO A 175 12.38 2.45 -1.45
#